data_AF-A0A6B3HT42-F1
#
_entry.id   AF-A0A6B3HT42-F1
#
_cell.length_a   1.000
_cell.length_b   1.000
_cell.length_c   1.000
_cell.angle_alpha   90.00
_cell.angle_beta   90.00
_cell.angle_gamma   90.00
#
_symmetry.space_group_name_H-M   'P 1'
#
loop_
_entity.id
_entity.type
_entity.pdbx_description
1 polymer ?
#
loop_
_entity_poly.entity_id
_entity_poly.type
_entity_poly.pdbx_seq_one_letter_code
_entity_poly.pdbx_strand_id
1 'polypeptide(L)'
;LLSTDTSRSVFLGCPMAPEAQAKIQADGALVFPPVPHLPFEPYRGLLYSPDHLFAGLDTGGYETTPDARAYEWFQRTKADGDILASMLRSIHDDAISDALDELLVGARVVGVMGGHAMARDTDAYAGAARLGRELARTGLTVATGGGPGAMEAANLGAYAAPHRDEMLDEALELLAKTPSYSPSVSDWVRGALEVRDRWPGGDASVGIPTWFYGHEPPNAFAGHIAKYFANATREDGLLARCNAGVIFLPGAAGTVQEVFDNATPN
;
A
#
# COMPACT_ATOMS: atom_id res chain seq x y z
N LEU A 1 3.53 11.20 -31.57
CA LEU A 1 2.93 9.90 -31.95
C LEU A 1 2.74 9.79 -33.46
N LEU A 2 1.97 10.68 -34.11
CA LEU A 2 1.72 10.59 -35.55
C LEU A 2 2.98 10.73 -36.44
N SER A 3 4.05 11.36 -35.94
CA SER A 3 5.29 11.60 -36.68
C SER A 3 6.53 10.91 -36.09
N THR A 4 6.37 10.07 -35.07
CA THR A 4 7.47 9.45 -34.31
C THR A 4 7.52 7.95 -34.60
N ASP A 5 8.68 7.33 -34.83
CA ASP A 5 8.76 5.86 -34.93
C ASP A 5 8.35 5.20 -33.61
N THR A 6 7.38 4.29 -33.67
CA THR A 6 6.86 3.56 -32.49
C THR A 6 7.08 2.05 -32.54
N SER A 7 7.82 1.53 -33.52
CA SER A 7 7.98 0.09 -33.80
C SER A 7 8.51 -0.76 -32.64
N ARG A 8 9.16 -0.15 -31.66
CA ARG A 8 9.71 -0.81 -30.46
C ARG A 8 9.08 -0.35 -29.14
N SER A 9 7.89 0.23 -29.22
CA SER A 9 7.18 0.77 -28.06
C SER A 9 6.04 -0.15 -27.62
N VAL A 10 5.76 -0.12 -26.31
CA VAL A 10 4.56 -0.72 -25.71
C VAL A 10 3.76 0.40 -25.06
N PHE A 11 2.46 0.44 -25.32
CA PHE A 11 1.54 1.41 -24.73
C PHE A 11 0.55 0.68 -23.84
N LEU A 12 0.58 0.96 -22.54
CA LEU A 12 -0.25 0.30 -21.53
C LEU A 12 -1.34 1.25 -21.05
N GLY A 13 -2.60 0.96 -21.38
CA GLY A 13 -3.75 1.73 -20.89
C GLY A 13 -3.83 3.18 -21.37
N CYS A 14 -3.02 3.59 -22.34
CA CYS A 14 -2.96 4.98 -22.77
C CYS A 14 -4.21 5.37 -23.58
N PRO A 15 -4.97 6.42 -23.17
CA PRO A 15 -6.02 6.98 -24.00
C PRO A 15 -5.43 7.58 -25.28
N MET A 16 -5.96 7.20 -26.43
CA MET A 16 -5.46 7.65 -27.73
C MET A 16 -6.61 8.09 -28.65
N ALA A 17 -6.33 9.10 -29.48
CA ALA A 17 -7.19 9.37 -30.63
C ALA A 17 -7.14 8.19 -31.62
N PRO A 18 -8.25 7.85 -32.31
CA PRO A 18 -8.30 6.69 -33.22
C PRO A 18 -7.20 6.68 -34.27
N GLU A 19 -6.86 7.85 -34.82
CA GLU A 19 -5.80 8.01 -35.82
C GLU A 19 -4.40 7.71 -35.27
N ALA A 20 -4.15 8.10 -34.01
CA ALA A 20 -2.89 7.80 -33.34
C ALA A 20 -2.75 6.30 -33.06
N GLN A 21 -3.82 5.66 -32.57
CA GLN A 21 -3.83 4.22 -32.31
C GLN A 21 -3.61 3.42 -33.59
N ALA A 22 -4.32 3.73 -34.67
CA ALA A 22 -4.19 3.05 -35.96
C ALA A 22 -2.76 3.14 -36.50
N LYS A 23 -2.16 4.34 -36.44
CA LYS A 23 -0.77 4.55 -36.85
C LYS A 23 0.21 3.76 -35.98
N ILE A 24 0.07 3.81 -34.66
CA ILE A 24 1.00 3.15 -33.73
C ILE A 24 0.97 1.62 -33.91
N GLN A 25 -0.21 1.06 -34.12
CA GLN A 25 -0.37 -0.36 -34.45
C GLN A 25 0.24 -0.69 -35.82
N ALA A 26 0.06 0.18 -36.82
CA ALA A 26 0.67 0.01 -38.15
C ALA A 26 2.21 0.04 -38.11
N ASP A 27 2.78 0.85 -37.22
CA ASP A 27 4.23 0.89 -36.96
C ASP A 27 4.77 -0.38 -36.28
N GLY A 28 3.89 -1.26 -35.77
CA GLY A 28 4.27 -2.51 -35.10
C GLY A 28 4.36 -2.43 -33.57
N ALA A 29 3.90 -1.35 -32.95
CA ALA A 29 3.87 -1.23 -31.50
C ALA A 29 2.79 -2.13 -30.86
N LEU A 30 3.04 -2.59 -29.63
CA LEU A 30 2.01 -3.26 -28.82
C LEU A 30 1.16 -2.23 -28.09
N VAL A 31 -0.16 -2.32 -28.24
CA VAL A 31 -1.11 -1.39 -27.61
C VAL A 31 -2.12 -2.18 -26.79
N PHE A 32 -2.09 -1.97 -25.47
CA PHE A 32 -3.08 -2.48 -24.53
C PHE A 32 -4.08 -1.36 -24.23
N PRO A 33 -5.38 -1.57 -24.51
CA PRO A 33 -6.37 -0.52 -24.34
C PRO A 33 -6.65 -0.23 -22.85
N PRO A 34 -7.13 0.98 -22.52
CA PRO A 34 -7.76 1.23 -21.22
C PRO A 34 -8.90 0.23 -21.01
N VAL A 35 -9.04 -0.27 -19.77
CA VAL A 35 -10.11 -1.19 -19.42
C VAL A 35 -11.16 -0.42 -18.63
N PRO A 36 -12.28 -0.01 -19.26
CA PRO A 36 -13.28 0.82 -18.60
C PRO A 36 -13.97 0.03 -17.49
N HIS A 37 -14.50 0.77 -16.51
CA HIS A 37 -15.31 0.23 -15.40
C HIS A 37 -14.57 -0.66 -14.39
N LEU A 38 -13.23 -0.79 -14.48
CA LEU A 38 -12.46 -1.37 -13.37
C LEU A 38 -12.41 -0.40 -12.19
N PRO A 39 -12.50 -0.90 -10.95
CA PRO A 39 -12.32 -0.08 -9.75
C PRO A 39 -10.83 0.15 -9.40
N PHE A 40 -9.91 -0.34 -10.22
CA PHE A 40 -8.47 -0.17 -10.09
C PHE A 40 -7.83 0.05 -11.47
N GLU A 41 -6.63 0.63 -11.49
CA GLU A 41 -5.85 0.88 -12.70
C GLU A 41 -4.84 -0.28 -12.90
N PRO A 42 -5.04 -1.20 -13.86
CA PRO A 42 -4.15 -2.35 -14.01
C PRO A 42 -2.74 -1.97 -14.49
N TYR A 43 -2.61 -0.85 -15.21
CA TYR A 43 -1.34 -0.42 -15.81
C TYR A 43 -0.65 0.70 -15.00
N ARG A 44 -0.83 0.70 -13.69
CA ARG A 44 -0.45 1.81 -12.83
C ARG A 44 1.08 1.95 -12.74
N GLY A 45 1.64 3.08 -13.15
CA GLY A 45 3.07 3.39 -13.06
C GLY A 45 3.52 4.06 -11.75
N LEU A 46 2.68 4.08 -10.72
CA LEU A 46 2.98 4.70 -9.42
C LEU A 46 2.35 3.86 -8.30
N LEU A 47 2.89 3.93 -7.08
CA LEU A 47 2.23 3.31 -5.94
C LEU A 47 0.92 4.03 -5.55
N TYR A 48 0.11 3.38 -4.73
CA TYR A 48 -1.06 4.00 -4.14
C TYR A 48 -0.64 4.99 -3.04
N SER A 49 -1.46 6.01 -2.82
CA SER A 49 -1.40 6.87 -1.64
C SER A 49 -2.68 6.68 -0.82
N PRO A 50 -2.67 7.06 0.47
CA PRO A 50 -3.89 7.11 1.28
C PRO A 50 -4.99 7.95 0.63
N ASP A 51 -4.65 9.13 0.11
CA ASP A 51 -5.61 10.04 -0.55
C ASP A 51 -6.27 9.36 -1.76
N HIS A 52 -5.53 8.52 -2.49
CA HIS A 52 -6.08 7.76 -3.60
C HIS A 52 -6.96 6.60 -3.13
N LEU A 53 -6.49 5.79 -2.18
CA LEU A 53 -7.23 4.60 -1.71
C LEU A 53 -8.53 4.97 -0.98
N PHE A 54 -8.54 6.08 -0.24
CA PHE A 54 -9.68 6.53 0.56
C PHE A 54 -10.48 7.67 -0.09
N ALA A 55 -10.27 7.93 -1.38
CA ALA A 55 -11.02 8.95 -2.10
C ALA A 55 -12.54 8.73 -1.95
N GLY A 56 -13.28 9.77 -1.55
CA GLY A 56 -14.74 9.72 -1.36
C GLY A 56 -15.22 9.31 0.04
N LEU A 57 -14.31 9.02 0.99
CA LEU A 57 -14.63 8.57 2.35
C LEU A 57 -15.63 9.48 3.08
N ASP A 58 -15.48 10.80 2.96
CA ASP A 58 -16.35 11.77 3.65
C ASP A 58 -17.76 11.83 3.06
N THR A 59 -17.90 11.51 1.76
CA THR A 59 -19.19 11.59 1.07
C THR A 59 -20.01 10.31 1.20
N GLY A 60 -19.35 9.15 1.20
CA GLY A 60 -20.04 7.86 1.04
C GLY A 60 -19.60 6.77 2.01
N GLY A 61 -18.64 7.04 2.91
CA GLY A 61 -18.06 6.01 3.77
C GLY A 61 -17.06 5.11 3.04
N TYR A 62 -16.43 4.22 3.81
CA TYR A 62 -15.34 3.37 3.35
C TYR A 62 -15.74 2.49 2.17
N GLU A 63 -16.97 2.00 2.14
CA GLU A 63 -17.51 1.10 1.12
C GLU A 63 -17.52 1.74 -0.29
N THR A 64 -17.49 3.07 -0.35
CA THR A 64 -17.47 3.81 -1.62
C THR A 64 -16.08 4.14 -2.14
N THR A 65 -15.04 3.86 -1.34
CA THR A 65 -13.66 4.18 -1.67
C THR A 65 -13.10 3.25 -2.76
N PRO A 66 -12.08 3.68 -3.53
CA PRO A 66 -11.39 2.81 -4.47
C PRO A 66 -10.90 1.50 -3.84
N ASP A 67 -10.42 1.56 -2.59
CA ASP A 67 -9.95 0.37 -1.87
C ASP A 67 -11.04 -0.69 -1.70
N ALA A 68 -12.20 -0.28 -1.17
CA ALA A 68 -13.32 -1.18 -0.92
C ALA A 68 -13.94 -1.70 -2.22
N ARG A 69 -14.00 -0.86 -3.26
CA ARG A 69 -14.52 -1.27 -4.59
C ARG A 69 -13.61 -2.28 -5.27
N ALA A 70 -12.30 -2.10 -5.19
CA ALA A 70 -11.32 -3.06 -5.69
C ALA A 70 -11.42 -4.40 -4.95
N TYR A 71 -11.57 -4.36 -3.62
CA TYR A 71 -11.83 -5.55 -2.82
C TYR A 71 -13.10 -6.28 -3.25
N GLU A 72 -14.22 -5.56 -3.36
CA GLU A 72 -15.51 -6.14 -3.75
C GLU A 72 -15.44 -6.79 -5.13
N TRP A 73 -14.79 -6.12 -6.09
CA TRP A 73 -14.54 -6.68 -7.42
C TRP A 73 -13.67 -7.94 -7.37
N PHE A 74 -12.61 -7.93 -6.55
CA PHE A 74 -11.76 -9.12 -6.36
C PHE A 74 -12.55 -10.29 -5.80
N GLN A 75 -13.39 -10.06 -4.79
CA GLN A 75 -14.20 -11.12 -4.18
C GLN A 75 -15.16 -11.78 -5.17
N ARG A 76 -15.71 -11.00 -6.11
CA ARG A 76 -16.57 -11.54 -7.18
C ARG A 76 -15.76 -12.35 -8.21
N THR A 77 -14.54 -11.93 -8.51
CA THR A 77 -13.75 -12.45 -9.65
C THR A 77 -12.64 -13.43 -9.26
N LYS A 78 -12.37 -13.66 -7.97
CA LYS A 78 -11.25 -14.52 -7.55
C LYS A 78 -11.44 -16.01 -7.86
N ALA A 79 -12.69 -16.44 -8.03
CA ALA A 79 -13.04 -17.85 -8.22
C ALA A 79 -14.10 -18.07 -9.31
N ASP A 80 -14.38 -17.07 -10.15
CA ASP A 80 -15.34 -17.19 -11.25
C ASP A 80 -14.77 -17.89 -12.49
N GLY A 81 -13.45 -18.08 -12.53
CA GLY A 81 -12.74 -18.70 -13.65
C GLY A 81 -12.51 -17.76 -14.83
N ASP A 82 -12.77 -16.45 -14.68
CA ASP A 82 -12.52 -15.47 -15.73
C ASP A 82 -11.02 -15.20 -15.91
N ILE A 83 -10.49 -15.65 -17.05
CA ILE A 83 -9.09 -15.45 -17.44
C ILE A 83 -8.78 -13.97 -17.58
N LEU A 84 -9.71 -13.14 -18.07
CA LEU A 84 -9.49 -11.72 -18.22
C LEU A 84 -9.31 -11.05 -16.86
N ALA A 85 -10.20 -11.33 -15.90
CA ALA A 85 -10.07 -10.82 -14.54
C ALA A 85 -8.76 -11.26 -13.89
N SER A 86 -8.38 -12.54 -14.03
CA SER A 86 -7.11 -13.05 -13.52
C SER A 86 -5.91 -12.33 -14.15
N MET A 87 -5.89 -12.19 -15.47
CA MET A 87 -4.84 -11.48 -16.21
C MET A 87 -4.71 -10.03 -15.75
N LEU A 88 -5.83 -9.32 -15.57
CA LEU A 88 -5.82 -7.91 -15.13
C LEU A 88 -5.26 -7.75 -13.71
N ARG A 89 -5.53 -8.69 -12.80
CA ARG A 89 -4.90 -8.71 -11.47
C ARG A 89 -3.40 -8.95 -11.55
N SER A 90 -2.97 -9.87 -12.41
CA SER A 90 -1.55 -10.15 -12.59
C SER A 90 -0.79 -8.95 -13.19
N ILE A 91 -1.37 -8.28 -14.19
CA ILE A 91 -0.78 -7.06 -14.77
C ILE A 91 -0.69 -5.96 -13.71
N HIS A 92 -1.74 -5.78 -12.92
CA HIS A 92 -1.74 -4.84 -11.80
C HIS A 92 -0.60 -5.12 -10.80
N ASP A 93 -0.51 -6.37 -10.33
CA ASP A 93 0.47 -6.75 -9.32
C ASP A 93 1.92 -6.63 -9.85
N ASP A 94 2.13 -6.89 -11.15
CA ASP A 94 3.41 -6.66 -11.82
C ASP A 94 3.77 -5.17 -11.88
N ALA A 95 2.82 -4.32 -12.28
CA ALA A 95 2.99 -2.87 -12.32
C ALA A 95 3.27 -2.26 -10.93
N ILE A 96 2.62 -2.78 -9.88
CA ILE A 96 2.89 -2.37 -8.50
C ILE A 96 4.29 -2.81 -8.05
N SER A 97 4.75 -3.99 -8.47
CA SER A 97 6.10 -4.47 -8.15
C SER A 97 7.17 -3.61 -8.80
N ASP A 98 7.00 -3.27 -10.08
CA ASP A 98 7.89 -2.38 -10.83
C ASP A 98 7.96 -1.00 -10.16
N ALA A 99 6.82 -0.38 -9.86
CA ALA A 99 6.77 0.91 -9.19
C ALA A 99 7.37 0.89 -7.76
N LEU A 100 7.25 -0.24 -7.05
CA LEU A 100 7.87 -0.43 -5.74
C LEU A 100 9.39 -0.57 -5.86
N ASP A 101 9.88 -1.35 -6.83
CA ASP A 101 11.31 -1.53 -7.07
C ASP A 101 11.96 -0.21 -7.45
N GLU A 102 11.33 0.58 -8.33
CA GLU A 102 11.77 1.92 -8.69
C GLU A 102 11.86 2.86 -7.48
N LEU A 103 10.84 2.86 -6.61
CA LEU A 103 10.83 3.68 -5.39
C LEU A 103 11.99 3.34 -4.46
N LEU A 104 12.34 2.06 -4.35
CA LEU A 104 13.33 1.57 -3.39
C LEU A 104 14.77 1.60 -3.91
N VAL A 105 15.00 2.03 -5.16
CA VAL A 105 16.36 2.17 -5.71
C VAL A 105 17.20 3.08 -4.83
N GLY A 106 18.26 2.52 -4.23
CA GLY A 106 19.19 3.25 -3.37
C GLY A 106 18.69 3.51 -1.94
N ALA A 107 17.46 3.09 -1.60
CA ALA A 107 16.92 3.23 -0.25
C ALA A 107 17.51 2.18 0.71
N ARG A 108 17.68 2.56 1.98
CA ARG A 108 18.02 1.63 3.06
C ARG A 108 16.74 1.22 3.78
N VAL A 109 16.24 0.02 3.48
CA VAL A 109 14.90 -0.41 3.86
C VAL A 109 14.94 -1.31 5.09
N VAL A 110 14.24 -0.91 6.15
CA VAL A 110 14.04 -1.70 7.35
C VAL A 110 12.60 -2.22 7.41
N GLY A 111 12.45 -3.54 7.50
CA GLY A 111 11.16 -4.17 7.68
C GLY A 111 10.71 -4.10 9.13
N VAL A 112 9.48 -3.68 9.38
CA VAL A 112 8.85 -3.77 10.70
C VAL A 112 7.62 -4.65 10.60
N MET A 113 7.73 -5.83 11.18
CA MET A 113 6.73 -6.90 11.19
C MET A 113 5.97 -6.90 12.51
N GLY A 114 4.67 -7.22 12.47
CA GLY A 114 3.87 -7.31 13.68
C GLY A 114 2.38 -7.52 13.40
N GLY A 115 1.64 -7.91 14.43
CA GLY A 115 0.23 -8.27 14.30
C GLY A 115 -0.72 -7.10 14.03
N HIS A 116 -1.79 -7.37 13.28
CA HIS A 116 -2.88 -6.44 12.96
C HIS A 116 -3.81 -6.13 14.14
N ALA A 117 -3.80 -6.95 15.19
CA ALA A 117 -4.74 -6.88 16.32
C ALA A 117 -4.38 -5.86 17.42
N MET A 118 -3.23 -5.19 17.30
CA MET A 118 -2.78 -4.17 18.26
C MET A 118 -3.70 -2.94 18.20
N ALA A 119 -4.30 -2.54 19.31
CA ALA A 119 -5.20 -1.39 19.37
C ALA A 119 -4.44 -0.06 19.59
N ARG A 120 -4.96 1.03 19.02
CA ARG A 120 -4.31 2.38 19.03
C ARG A 120 -4.15 2.98 20.43
N ASP A 121 -4.94 2.53 21.41
CA ASP A 121 -4.96 3.01 22.79
C ASP A 121 -4.01 2.25 23.73
N THR A 122 -3.08 1.45 23.18
CA THR A 122 -2.16 0.61 23.95
C THR A 122 -0.74 1.15 23.99
N ASP A 123 -0.03 0.88 25.10
CA ASP A 123 1.41 1.19 25.22
C ASP A 123 2.25 0.48 24.15
N ALA A 124 1.84 -0.71 23.73
CA ALA A 124 2.50 -1.46 22.66
C ALA A 124 2.43 -0.73 21.32
N TYR A 125 1.27 -0.13 21.00
CA TYR A 125 1.10 0.68 19.80
C TYR A 125 1.96 1.94 19.87
N ALA A 126 1.94 2.65 21.01
CA ALA A 126 2.79 3.82 21.22
C ALA A 126 4.29 3.47 21.09
N GLY A 127 4.72 2.33 21.64
CA GLY A 127 6.09 1.83 21.52
C GLY A 127 6.50 1.54 20.07
N ALA A 128 5.62 0.89 19.30
CA ALA A 128 5.85 0.62 17.88
C ALA A 128 5.94 1.91 17.05
N ALA A 129 5.13 2.92 17.38
CA ALA A 129 5.20 4.22 16.72
C ALA A 129 6.49 4.97 17.06
N ARG A 130 6.94 4.94 18.33
CA ARG A 130 8.25 5.51 18.71
C ARG A 130 9.39 4.80 17.97
N LEU A 131 9.35 3.48 17.86
CA LEU A 131 10.35 2.72 17.09
C LEU A 131 10.38 3.15 15.62
N GLY A 132 9.23 3.19 14.93
CA GLY A 132 9.15 3.60 13.53
C GLY A 132 9.72 5.00 13.29
N ARG A 133 9.48 5.91 14.24
CA ARG A 133 10.01 7.28 14.21
C ARG A 133 11.52 7.33 14.30
N GLU A 134 12.10 6.62 15.27
CA GLU A 134 13.55 6.60 15.45
C GLU A 134 14.25 5.98 14.23
N LEU A 135 13.69 4.90 13.68
CA LEU A 135 14.21 4.29 12.45
C LEU A 135 14.23 5.30 11.28
N ALA A 136 13.10 5.96 11.02
CA ALA A 136 13.02 6.97 9.97
C ALA A 136 14.01 8.13 10.18
N ARG A 137 14.17 8.62 11.41
CA ARG A 137 15.15 9.68 11.75
C ARG A 137 16.61 9.29 11.54
N THR A 138 16.92 7.99 11.49
CA THR A 138 18.27 7.51 11.12
C THR A 138 18.51 7.45 9.60
N GLY A 139 17.52 7.87 8.79
CA GLY A 139 17.57 7.81 7.34
C GLY A 139 17.23 6.45 6.75
N LEU A 140 16.50 5.60 7.50
CA LEU A 140 15.98 4.33 7.00
C LEU A 140 14.56 4.52 6.44
N THR A 141 14.26 3.86 5.34
CA THR A 141 12.89 3.71 4.84
C THR A 141 12.21 2.61 5.63
N VAL A 142 11.19 2.96 6.42
CA VAL A 142 10.38 1.97 7.15
C VAL A 142 9.43 1.29 6.17
N ALA A 143 9.45 -0.04 6.13
CA ALA A 143 8.53 -0.85 5.34
C ALA A 143 7.73 -1.81 6.24
N THR A 144 6.42 -1.90 6.03
CA THR A 144 5.53 -2.76 6.82
C THR A 144 4.53 -3.49 5.92
N GLY A 145 3.79 -4.46 6.47
CA GLY A 145 2.67 -5.10 5.76
C GLY A 145 1.46 -4.19 5.49
N GLY A 146 1.50 -2.91 5.86
CA GLY A 146 0.53 -1.90 5.43
C GLY A 146 -0.87 -1.99 6.04
N GLY A 147 -1.14 -2.96 6.92
CA GLY A 147 -2.42 -3.12 7.63
C GLY A 147 -2.52 -2.29 8.92
N PRO A 148 -3.53 -2.58 9.77
CA PRO A 148 -3.71 -1.93 11.08
C PRO A 148 -2.70 -2.43 12.12
N GLY A 149 -2.82 -1.94 13.36
CA GLY A 149 -2.03 -2.42 14.49
C GLY A 149 -0.56 -2.05 14.42
N ALA A 150 0.34 -3.01 14.65
CA ALA A 150 1.79 -2.73 14.73
C ALA A 150 2.35 -2.14 13.42
N MET A 151 1.80 -2.58 12.28
CA MET A 151 2.14 -2.07 10.96
C MET A 151 1.73 -0.60 10.78
N GLU A 152 0.54 -0.24 11.25
CA GLU A 152 0.08 1.14 11.26
C GLU A 152 0.94 1.99 12.19
N ALA A 153 1.21 1.51 13.41
CA ALA A 153 1.97 2.23 14.40
C ALA A 153 3.37 2.59 13.88
N ALA A 154 4.09 1.64 13.29
CA ALA A 154 5.41 1.90 12.72
C ALA A 154 5.35 2.94 11.57
N ASN A 155 4.31 2.89 10.72
CA ASN A 155 4.10 3.90 9.68
C ASN A 155 3.75 5.28 10.25
N LEU A 156 2.92 5.35 11.31
CA LEU A 156 2.65 6.59 12.04
C LEU A 156 3.95 7.19 12.60
N GLY A 157 4.80 6.33 13.16
CA GLY A 157 6.13 6.71 13.64
C GLY A 157 6.97 7.37 12.56
N ALA A 158 7.11 6.69 11.42
CA ALA A 158 7.83 7.21 10.27
C ALA A 158 7.23 8.54 9.78
N TYR A 159 5.90 8.61 9.65
CA TYR A 159 5.19 9.85 9.30
C TYR A 159 5.52 11.00 10.28
N ALA A 160 5.62 10.72 11.58
CA ALA A 160 5.93 11.71 12.61
C ALA A 160 7.42 12.12 12.69
N ALA A 161 8.32 11.46 11.96
CA ALA A 161 9.76 11.69 12.01
C ALA A 161 10.20 13.15 11.79
N PRO A 162 9.68 13.91 10.81
CA PRO A 162 10.11 15.29 10.55
C PRO A 162 9.47 16.31 11.50
N HIS A 163 8.49 15.89 12.30
CA HIS A 163 7.79 16.75 13.24
C HIS A 163 8.47 16.76 14.63
N ARG A 164 8.10 17.75 15.46
CA ARG A 164 8.54 17.86 16.87
C ARG A 164 8.06 16.69 17.71
N ASP A 165 8.77 16.37 18.79
CA ASP A 165 8.53 15.14 19.54
C ASP A 165 7.11 14.99 20.05
N GLU A 166 6.51 16.06 20.57
CA GLU A 166 5.18 16.01 21.16
C GLU A 166 4.06 15.88 20.13
N MET A 167 4.35 16.04 18.82
CA MET A 167 3.37 15.73 17.76
C MET A 167 2.91 14.27 17.84
N LEU A 168 3.86 13.34 18.06
CA LEU A 168 3.52 11.91 18.11
C LEU A 168 2.62 11.62 19.31
N ASP A 169 2.88 12.24 20.47
CA ASP A 169 2.06 12.05 21.66
C ASP A 169 0.64 12.58 21.42
N GLU A 170 0.50 13.77 20.83
CA GLU A 170 -0.81 14.34 20.46
C GLU A 170 -1.56 13.49 19.41
N ALA A 171 -0.85 12.91 18.44
CA ALA A 171 -1.43 12.02 17.45
C ALA A 171 -1.92 10.70 18.08
N LEU A 172 -1.14 10.13 19.00
CA LEU A 172 -1.53 8.92 19.75
C LEU A 172 -2.80 9.15 20.58
N GLU A 173 -2.91 10.28 21.27
CA GLU A 173 -4.11 10.66 22.02
C GLU A 173 -5.35 10.80 21.10
N LEU A 174 -5.17 11.35 19.90
CA LEU A 174 -6.24 11.49 18.92
C LEU A 174 -6.70 10.12 18.41
N LEU A 175 -5.75 9.27 18.02
CA LEU A 175 -6.01 7.94 17.46
C LEU A 175 -6.63 6.98 18.48
N ALA A 176 -6.29 7.12 19.77
CA ALA A 176 -6.87 6.34 20.85
C ALA A 176 -8.41 6.49 20.98
N LYS A 177 -9.01 7.54 20.41
CA LYS A 177 -10.48 7.70 20.34
C LYS A 177 -11.16 6.66 19.45
N THR A 178 -10.42 6.03 18.53
CA THR A 178 -10.92 4.94 17.69
C THR A 178 -9.90 3.81 17.69
N PRO A 179 -9.86 3.00 18.76
CA PRO A 179 -8.81 1.99 19.00
C PRO A 179 -8.68 0.92 17.91
N SER A 180 -9.80 0.59 17.25
CA SER A 180 -9.92 -0.49 16.28
C SER A 180 -10.68 -0.03 15.04
N TYR A 181 -10.40 -0.69 13.91
CA TYR A 181 -11.14 -0.53 12.66
C TYR A 181 -12.52 -1.21 12.68
N SER A 182 -12.79 -2.00 13.72
CA SER A 182 -14.11 -2.55 14.01
C SER A 182 -14.78 -1.75 15.13
N PRO A 183 -16.07 -1.37 14.99
CA PRO A 183 -17.01 -1.79 13.94
C PRO A 183 -16.98 -0.92 12.67
N SER A 184 -16.23 0.18 12.64
CA SER A 184 -16.28 1.19 11.56
C SER A 184 -14.89 1.49 11.00
N VAL A 185 -14.60 0.96 9.81
CA VAL A 185 -13.36 1.31 9.09
C VAL A 185 -13.36 2.80 8.75
N SER A 186 -14.53 3.36 8.46
CA SER A 186 -14.67 4.78 8.13
C SER A 186 -14.16 5.67 9.26
N ASP A 187 -14.59 5.42 10.50
CA ASP A 187 -14.17 6.26 11.64
C ASP A 187 -12.70 6.04 11.98
N TRP A 188 -12.22 4.81 11.84
CA TRP A 188 -10.82 4.49 12.06
C TRP A 188 -9.89 5.19 11.07
N VAL A 189 -10.23 5.20 9.77
CA VAL A 189 -9.46 5.93 8.75
C VAL A 189 -9.58 7.44 8.97
N ARG A 190 -10.77 7.97 9.30
CA ARG A 190 -10.95 9.41 9.58
C ARG A 190 -10.03 9.90 10.69
N GLY A 191 -9.87 9.14 11.77
CA GLY A 191 -8.93 9.50 12.82
C GLY A 191 -7.49 9.64 12.31
N ALA A 192 -7.05 8.78 11.40
CA ALA A 192 -5.72 8.87 10.80
C ALA A 192 -5.60 10.02 9.78
N LEU A 193 -6.65 10.30 9.00
CA LEU A 193 -6.69 11.47 8.12
C LEU A 193 -6.70 12.78 8.91
N GLU A 194 -7.39 12.85 10.05
CA GLU A 194 -7.37 14.02 10.94
C GLU A 194 -5.95 14.32 11.45
N VAL A 195 -5.15 13.29 11.76
CA VAL A 195 -3.72 13.48 12.09
C VAL A 195 -2.97 14.08 10.89
N ARG A 196 -3.17 13.55 9.68
CA ARG A 196 -2.50 14.04 8.47
C ARG A 196 -2.87 15.49 8.12
N ASP A 197 -4.14 15.84 8.31
CA ASP A 197 -4.65 17.18 8.04
C ASP A 197 -4.09 18.19 9.06
N ARG A 198 -3.98 17.79 10.33
CA ARG A 198 -3.45 18.64 11.39
C ARG A 198 -1.93 18.82 11.31
N TRP A 199 -1.21 17.80 10.83
CA TRP A 199 0.25 17.82 10.67
C TRP A 199 0.69 17.35 9.29
N PRO A 200 0.48 18.15 8.24
CA PRO A 200 0.91 17.79 6.89
C PRO A 200 2.45 17.78 6.79
N GLY A 201 2.98 17.01 5.85
CA GLY A 201 4.42 16.95 5.57
C GLY A 201 5.20 15.91 6.38
N GLY A 202 4.55 14.81 6.76
CA GLY A 202 5.23 13.65 7.35
C GLY A 202 6.19 12.96 6.37
N ASP A 203 7.12 12.16 6.92
CA ASP A 203 8.08 11.40 6.11
C ASP A 203 7.44 10.13 5.51
N ALA A 204 8.00 9.65 4.40
CA ALA A 204 7.40 8.59 3.61
C ALA A 204 7.91 7.21 4.04
N SER A 205 6.98 6.37 4.51
CA SER A 205 7.19 4.93 4.67
C SER A 205 6.46 4.13 3.58
N VAL A 206 6.77 2.84 3.50
CA VAL A 206 6.15 1.90 2.56
C VAL A 206 5.23 0.94 3.30
N GLY A 207 3.98 0.83 2.84
CA GLY A 207 3.04 -0.19 3.28
C GLY A 207 2.76 -1.19 2.16
N ILE A 208 2.76 -2.49 2.47
CA ILE A 208 2.50 -3.55 1.49
C ILE A 208 1.25 -4.37 1.87
N PRO A 209 0.04 -3.77 1.83
CA PRO A 209 -1.20 -4.47 2.15
C PRO A 209 -1.66 -5.37 0.99
N THR A 210 -2.72 -6.13 1.22
CA THR A 210 -3.32 -6.97 0.17
C THR A 210 -4.85 -6.97 0.26
N TRP A 211 -5.52 -7.14 -0.88
CA TRP A 211 -6.95 -7.43 -0.92
C TRP A 211 -7.29 -8.90 -0.59
N PHE A 212 -6.28 -9.78 -0.53
CA PHE A 212 -6.47 -11.18 -0.19
C PHE A 212 -7.03 -11.36 1.23
N TYR A 213 -6.44 -10.65 2.19
CA TYR A 213 -6.94 -10.56 3.57
C TYR A 213 -8.02 -9.50 3.65
N GLY A 214 -9.21 -9.88 3.19
CA GLY A 214 -10.37 -9.00 3.07
C GLY A 214 -10.95 -8.37 4.33
N HIS A 215 -10.24 -8.46 5.46
CA HIS A 215 -10.62 -7.95 6.77
C HIS A 215 -9.54 -7.03 7.38
N GLU A 216 -8.47 -6.72 6.65
CA GLU A 216 -7.43 -5.78 7.06
C GLU A 216 -7.44 -4.55 6.13
N PRO A 217 -8.07 -3.42 6.52
CA PRO A 217 -7.98 -2.20 5.74
C PRO A 217 -6.52 -1.68 5.72
N PRO A 218 -6.08 -1.04 4.63
CA PRO A 218 -4.76 -0.41 4.62
C PRO A 218 -4.71 0.72 5.65
N ASN A 219 -3.55 0.99 6.25
CA ASN A 219 -3.40 2.17 7.10
C ASN A 219 -3.16 3.44 6.27
N ALA A 220 -3.46 4.59 6.87
CA ALA A 220 -3.33 5.88 6.20
C ALA A 220 -1.97 6.58 6.43
N PHE A 221 -1.02 5.98 7.15
CA PHE A 221 0.26 6.63 7.47
C PHE A 221 1.38 6.26 6.51
N ALA A 222 1.29 5.12 5.82
CA ALA A 222 2.21 4.79 4.74
C ALA A 222 2.13 5.86 3.63
N GLY A 223 3.27 6.47 3.31
CA GLY A 223 3.39 7.47 2.24
C GLY A 223 3.26 6.83 0.85
N HIS A 224 3.74 5.60 0.73
CA HIS A 224 3.66 4.79 -0.48
C HIS A 224 3.03 3.43 -0.17
N ILE A 225 2.02 3.04 -0.93
CA ILE A 225 1.26 1.82 -0.69
C ILE A 225 1.35 0.89 -1.91
N ALA A 226 2.04 -0.24 -1.74
CA ALA A 226 2.09 -1.32 -2.71
C ALA A 226 1.03 -2.36 -2.37
N LYS A 227 -0.21 -2.12 -2.83
CA LYS A 227 -1.35 -3.00 -2.51
C LYS A 227 -1.50 -4.08 -3.58
N TYR A 228 -1.49 -5.35 -3.17
CA TYR A 228 -1.51 -6.51 -4.08
C TYR A 228 -2.83 -7.28 -4.05
N PHE A 229 -3.22 -7.91 -5.17
CA PHE A 229 -4.27 -8.92 -5.19
C PHE A 229 -3.76 -10.29 -4.71
N ALA A 230 -2.57 -10.69 -5.17
CA ALA A 230 -1.95 -11.96 -4.81
C ALA A 230 -1.15 -11.87 -3.49
N ASN A 231 -1.40 -12.81 -2.57
CA ASN A 231 -0.69 -12.83 -1.29
C ASN A 231 0.77 -13.30 -1.41
N ALA A 232 1.05 -14.28 -2.26
CA ALA A 232 2.41 -14.81 -2.43
C ALA A 232 3.41 -13.72 -2.83
N THR A 233 3.01 -12.83 -3.75
CA THR A 233 3.82 -11.69 -4.18
C THR A 233 4.09 -10.70 -3.02
N ARG A 234 3.15 -10.57 -2.07
CA ARG A 234 3.31 -9.73 -0.88
C ARG A 234 4.33 -10.32 0.10
N GLU A 235 4.16 -11.59 0.47
CA GLU A 235 4.96 -12.24 1.54
C GLU A 235 6.45 -12.28 1.15
N ASP A 236 6.75 -12.73 -0.07
CA ASP A 236 8.11 -12.70 -0.61
C ASP A 236 8.60 -11.27 -0.84
N GLY A 237 7.68 -10.39 -1.25
CA GLY A 237 8.01 -9.06 -1.72
C GLY A 237 8.52 -8.11 -0.64
N LEU A 238 7.97 -8.17 0.58
CA LEU A 238 8.40 -7.30 1.68
C LEU A 238 9.78 -7.71 2.21
N LEU A 239 9.97 -8.98 2.54
CA LEU A 239 11.22 -9.48 3.13
C LEU A 239 12.39 -9.37 2.16
N ALA A 240 12.19 -9.70 0.88
CA ALA A 240 13.25 -9.62 -0.14
C ALA A 240 13.78 -8.19 -0.36
N ARG A 241 12.96 -7.17 -0.06
CA ARG A 241 13.29 -5.75 -0.26
C ARG A 241 13.86 -5.06 0.99
N CYS A 242 13.93 -5.77 2.13
CA CYS A 242 14.50 -5.25 3.36
C CYS A 242 16.02 -5.43 3.42
N ASN A 243 16.79 -4.44 2.95
CA ASN A 243 18.25 -4.51 2.88
C ASN A 243 18.99 -3.95 4.13
N ALA A 244 18.27 -3.35 5.09
CA ALA A 244 18.81 -2.74 6.30
C ALA A 244 18.38 -3.45 7.60
N GLY A 245 17.74 -4.61 7.48
CA GLY A 245 17.30 -5.47 8.59
C GLY A 245 15.79 -5.61 8.69
N VAL A 246 15.35 -6.54 9.56
CA VAL A 246 13.95 -6.81 9.85
C VAL A 246 13.75 -6.85 11.36
N ILE A 247 12.71 -6.17 11.85
CA ILE A 247 12.34 -6.11 13.26
C ILE A 247 10.97 -6.75 13.42
N PHE A 248 10.87 -7.71 14.34
CA PHE A 248 9.62 -8.38 14.68
C PHE A 248 9.09 -7.85 16.01
N LEU A 249 7.95 -7.17 15.95
CA LEU A 249 7.19 -6.74 17.11
C LEU A 249 6.30 -7.90 17.61
N PRO A 250 5.91 -7.91 18.89
CA PRO A 250 5.01 -8.94 19.42
C PRO A 250 3.74 -9.09 18.56
N GLY A 251 3.42 -10.33 18.16
CA GLY A 251 2.34 -10.63 17.22
C GLY A 251 1.91 -12.10 17.25
N ALA A 252 0.86 -12.43 16.50
CA ALA A 252 0.28 -13.78 16.38
C ALA A 252 0.93 -14.59 15.24
N ALA A 253 0.28 -15.69 14.79
CA ALA A 253 0.83 -16.69 13.86
C ALA A 253 1.51 -16.15 12.59
N GLY A 254 1.02 -15.04 11.99
CA GLY A 254 1.66 -14.42 10.82
C GLY A 254 3.08 -13.92 11.10
N THR A 255 3.32 -13.31 12.25
CA THR A 255 4.65 -12.87 12.69
C THR A 255 5.58 -14.06 12.92
N VAL A 256 5.05 -15.22 13.34
CA VAL A 256 5.85 -16.44 13.52
C VAL A 256 6.26 -17.02 12.15
N GLN A 257 5.35 -17.05 11.17
CA GLN A 257 5.67 -17.47 9.80
C GLN A 257 6.77 -16.60 9.19
N GLU A 258 6.65 -15.27 9.28
CA GLU A 258 7.64 -14.33 8.75
C GLU A 258 9.04 -14.50 9.41
N VAL A 259 9.10 -14.87 10.70
CA VAL A 259 10.36 -15.21 11.38
C VAL A 259 10.99 -16.46 10.77
N PHE A 260 10.20 -17.50 10.49
CA PHE A 260 10.70 -18.73 9.88
C PHE A 260 11.16 -18.50 8.44
N ASP A 261 10.37 -17.78 7.62
CA ASP A 261 10.73 -17.46 6.23
C ASP A 261 12.03 -16.63 6.15
N ASN A 262 12.25 -15.70 7.10
CA ASN A 262 13.51 -14.96 7.18
C ASN A 262 14.70 -15.82 7.66
N ALA A 263 14.47 -16.74 8.60
CA ALA A 263 15.52 -17.59 9.16
C ALA A 263 15.94 -18.73 8.21
N THR A 264 15.08 -19.11 7.27
CA THR A 264 15.36 -20.13 6.25
C THR A 264 15.07 -19.60 4.83
N PRO A 265 15.88 -18.65 4.32
CA PRO A 265 15.77 -18.26 2.91
C PRO A 265 16.20 -19.45 2.03
N ASN A 266 15.33 -19.85 1.09
CA ASN A 266 15.63 -20.89 0.10
C ASN A 266 16.72 -20.47 -0.89
#